data_AF-A0A7S0JIH5-F1
#
_entry.id   AF-A0A7S0JIH5-F1
#
_cell.length_a   1.000
_cell.length_b   1.000
_cell.length_c   1.000
_cell.angle_alpha   90.00
_cell.angle_beta   90.00
_cell.angle_gamma   90.00
#
_symmetry.space_group_name_H-M   'P 1'
#
loop_
_entity.id
_entity.type
_entity.pdbx_description
1 polymer ?
#
loop_
_entity_poly.entity_id
_entity_poly.type
_entity_poly.pdbx_seq_one_letter_code
_entity_poly.pdbx_strand_id
1 'polypeptide(L)'
;FQALAGGPDVFSQPLEESEAMQALYAQKSPPVWAFLNDIEPYLWSSAAGGRHPQSDERVQQLFTEGDTELIVTYQATLAAEQVEAGVWPSTTKAYLMTSQPDGTISNTNFVAIPINAPHKAASMVVGNYLGHMESIIARFDPKGGHGWGALPALDPASSQAAYSGWNTAFEAVCADLAGTAPTVEELATHRVGELHSSYITQINADWAKYVHARPE
;
A
#
# COMPACT_ATOMS: atom_id res chain seq x y z
N PHE A 1 -1.64 0.43 13.12
CA PHE A 1 -2.22 1.41 14.06
C PHE A 1 -3.73 1.22 14.22
N GLN A 2 -4.54 1.42 13.18
CA GLN A 2 -6.02 1.37 13.23
C GLN A 2 -6.58 0.12 13.92
N ALA A 3 -6.10 -1.07 13.53
CA ALA A 3 -6.43 -2.36 14.15
C ALA A 3 -6.44 -2.34 15.70
N LEU A 4 -5.37 -1.81 16.29
CA LEU A 4 -5.16 -1.81 17.75
C LEU A 4 -5.73 -0.56 18.45
N ALA A 5 -6.01 0.49 17.68
CA ALA A 5 -6.47 1.77 18.18
C ALA A 5 -8.00 1.95 18.07
N GLY A 6 -8.73 0.89 17.67
CA GLY A 6 -10.20 0.86 17.66
C GLY A 6 -10.86 0.95 16.29
N GLY A 7 -10.08 0.85 15.21
CA GLY A 7 -10.55 0.86 13.82
C GLY A 7 -10.31 2.18 13.07
N PRO A 8 -10.58 2.19 11.75
CA PRO A 8 -10.32 3.35 10.89
C PRO A 8 -11.22 4.55 11.20
N ASP A 9 -12.46 4.34 11.64
CA ASP A 9 -13.46 5.41 11.83
C ASP A 9 -13.25 6.24 13.11
N VAL A 10 -12.40 5.75 14.03
CA VAL A 10 -12.16 6.38 15.34
C VAL A 10 -11.45 7.72 15.23
N PHE A 11 -10.63 7.90 14.19
CA PHE A 11 -9.74 9.05 14.01
C PHE A 11 -10.19 9.93 12.82
N SER A 12 -11.45 10.37 12.87
CA SER A 12 -12.13 11.04 11.76
C SER A 12 -11.86 12.55 11.63
N GLN A 13 -11.11 13.16 12.55
CA GLN A 13 -10.78 14.59 12.55
C GLN A 13 -9.27 14.79 12.68
N PRO A 14 -8.70 15.90 12.17
CA PRO A 14 -7.28 16.21 12.37
C PRO A 14 -6.91 16.24 13.86
N LEU A 15 -5.83 15.54 14.22
CA LEU A 15 -5.32 15.48 15.60
C LEU A 15 -5.04 16.86 16.22
N GLU A 16 -4.42 17.76 15.45
CA GLU A 16 -3.98 19.08 15.92
C GLU A 16 -5.15 20.02 16.23
N GLU A 17 -6.31 19.79 15.63
CA GLU A 17 -7.48 20.68 15.73
C GLU A 17 -8.49 20.24 16.80
N SER A 18 -8.23 19.14 17.52
CA SER A 18 -9.19 18.55 18.45
C SER A 18 -8.53 18.00 19.70
N GLU A 19 -8.72 18.68 20.84
CA GLU A 19 -8.28 18.19 22.17
C GLU A 19 -8.85 16.80 22.50
N ALA A 20 -10.09 16.54 22.06
CA ALA A 20 -10.71 15.23 22.21
C ALA A 20 -9.98 14.15 21.40
N MET A 21 -9.54 14.45 20.17
CA MET A 21 -8.73 13.53 19.37
C MET A 21 -7.34 13.31 19.97
N GLN A 22 -6.73 14.34 20.56
CA GLN A 22 -5.45 14.22 21.24
C GLN A 22 -5.56 13.31 22.46
N ALA A 23 -6.58 13.51 23.30
CA ALA A 23 -6.86 12.65 24.45
C ALA A 23 -7.17 11.21 24.02
N LEU A 24 -7.95 11.03 22.95
CA LEU A 24 -8.27 9.72 22.39
C LEU A 24 -7.03 9.01 21.85
N TYR A 25 -6.19 9.71 21.09
CA TYR A 25 -4.92 9.17 20.59
C TYR A 25 -3.99 8.75 21.74
N ALA A 26 -3.84 9.60 22.76
CA ALA A 26 -3.02 9.29 23.93
C ALA A 26 -3.54 8.05 24.69
N GLN A 27 -4.86 7.86 24.73
CA GLN A 27 -5.49 6.68 25.34
C GLN A 27 -5.31 5.41 24.49
N LYS A 28 -5.36 5.51 23.15
CA LYS A 28 -5.48 4.38 22.23
C LYS A 28 -4.16 3.93 21.58
N SER A 29 -3.15 4.79 21.53
CA SER A 29 -1.85 4.48 20.93
C SER A 29 -0.93 3.52 21.73
N PRO A 30 -0.97 3.45 23.08
CA PRO A 30 -0.02 2.60 23.83
C PRO A 30 -0.01 1.12 23.43
N PRO A 31 -1.16 0.45 23.18
CA PRO A 31 -1.17 -0.92 22.68
C PRO A 31 -0.46 -1.11 21.34
N VAL A 32 -0.43 -0.09 20.48
CA VAL A 32 0.29 -0.13 19.19
C VAL A 32 1.79 -0.26 19.43
N TRP A 33 2.34 0.57 20.32
CA TRP A 33 3.77 0.55 20.64
C TRP A 33 4.18 -0.72 21.38
N ALA A 34 3.33 -1.22 22.27
CA ALA A 34 3.55 -2.50 22.94
C ALA A 34 3.64 -3.63 21.89
N PHE A 35 2.66 -3.72 20.99
CA PHE A 35 2.65 -4.71 19.92
C PHE A 35 3.90 -4.64 19.02
N LEU A 36 4.28 -3.45 18.57
CA LEU A 36 5.45 -3.27 17.70
C LEU A 36 6.76 -3.73 18.38
N ASN A 37 6.86 -3.55 19.69
CA ASN A 37 7.98 -4.05 20.47
C ASN A 37 7.90 -5.57 20.69
N ASP A 38 6.70 -6.13 20.86
CA ASP A 38 6.50 -7.57 21.06
C ASP A 38 6.82 -8.39 19.80
N ILE A 39 6.68 -7.80 18.60
CA ILE A 39 7.00 -8.48 17.35
C ILE A 39 8.48 -8.43 16.96
N GLU A 40 9.29 -7.60 17.64
CA GLU A 40 10.71 -7.38 17.33
C GLU A 40 11.52 -8.69 17.19
N PRO A 41 11.36 -9.71 18.07
CA PRO A 41 12.10 -10.97 17.95
C PRO A 41 11.80 -11.77 16.68
N TYR A 42 10.69 -11.49 16.00
CA TYR A 42 10.29 -12.15 14.75
C TYR A 42 10.74 -11.37 13.50
N LEU A 43 11.33 -10.19 13.66
CA LEU A 43 11.86 -9.41 12.54
C LEU A 43 13.25 -9.93 12.15
N TRP A 44 13.52 -9.96 10.85
CA TRP A 44 14.82 -10.41 10.29
C TRP A 44 16.02 -9.75 10.95
N SER A 45 15.94 -8.44 11.22
CA SER A 45 17.03 -7.67 11.85
C SER A 45 17.43 -8.21 13.24
N SER A 46 16.45 -8.68 14.03
CA SER A 46 16.71 -9.25 15.35
C SER A 46 17.47 -10.57 15.24
N ALA A 47 17.03 -11.46 14.33
CA ALA A 47 17.71 -12.72 14.06
C ALA A 47 19.11 -12.52 13.44
N ALA A 48 19.26 -11.53 12.56
CA ALA A 48 20.53 -11.22 11.89
C ALA A 48 21.51 -10.40 12.75
N GLY A 49 21.12 -9.98 13.96
CA GLY A 49 21.94 -9.10 14.81
C GLY A 49 22.28 -7.76 14.16
N GLY A 50 21.41 -7.27 13.27
CA GLY A 50 21.68 -6.18 12.35
C GLY A 50 20.60 -5.09 12.35
N ARG A 51 20.83 -4.05 11.56
CA ARG A 51 19.86 -2.94 11.37
C ARG A 51 18.73 -3.38 10.43
N HIS A 52 17.55 -2.77 10.58
CA HIS A 52 16.44 -2.95 9.66
C HIS A 52 16.84 -2.61 8.21
N PRO A 53 16.26 -3.32 7.21
CA PRO A 53 16.40 -2.94 5.80
C PRO A 53 16.06 -1.46 5.58
N GLN A 54 16.84 -0.79 4.73
CA GLN A 54 16.70 0.65 4.48
C GLN A 54 15.91 0.97 3.20
N SER A 55 15.49 -0.05 2.46
CA SER A 55 14.69 0.10 1.23
C SER A 55 13.84 -1.14 0.95
N ASP A 56 12.78 -0.94 0.16
CA ASP A 56 11.88 -2.02 -0.26
C ASP A 56 12.61 -3.04 -1.14
N GLU A 57 13.58 -2.61 -1.95
CA GLU A 57 14.39 -3.53 -2.75
C GLU A 57 15.20 -4.48 -1.87
N ARG A 58 15.74 -4.00 -0.74
CA ARG A 58 16.45 -4.89 0.19
C ARG A 58 15.48 -5.86 0.88
N VAL A 59 14.27 -5.42 1.22
CA VAL A 59 13.23 -6.31 1.78
C VAL A 59 12.86 -7.41 0.78
N GLN A 60 12.66 -7.06 -0.49
CA GLN A 60 12.37 -8.03 -1.56
C GLN A 60 13.54 -8.98 -1.81
N GLN A 61 14.78 -8.49 -1.72
CA GLN A 61 15.97 -9.34 -1.83
C GLN A 61 16.03 -10.37 -0.70
N LEU A 62 15.75 -9.97 0.55
CA LEU A 62 15.70 -10.89 1.69
C LEU A 62 14.64 -11.99 1.48
N PHE A 63 13.47 -11.64 0.95
CA PHE A 63 12.45 -12.63 0.60
C PHE A 63 12.94 -13.59 -0.50
N THR A 64 13.61 -13.07 -1.52
CA THR A 64 14.22 -13.86 -2.60
C THR A 64 15.30 -14.82 -2.09
N GLU A 65 16.09 -14.38 -1.11
CA GLU A 65 17.15 -15.16 -0.46
C GLU A 65 16.58 -16.22 0.49
N GLY A 66 15.28 -16.17 0.82
CA GLY A 66 14.63 -17.07 1.77
C GLY A 66 14.85 -16.68 3.24
N ASP A 67 15.40 -15.50 3.49
CA ASP A 67 15.67 -14.96 4.83
C ASP A 67 14.39 -14.47 5.53
N THR A 68 13.31 -14.25 4.78
CA THR A 68 11.98 -13.87 5.30
C THR A 68 10.88 -14.64 4.61
N GLU A 69 9.89 -15.10 5.37
CA GLU A 69 8.70 -15.78 4.83
C GLU A 69 7.55 -14.82 4.51
N LEU A 70 7.60 -13.59 5.02
CA LEU A 70 6.58 -12.55 4.86
C LEU A 70 7.26 -11.20 4.65
N ILE A 71 6.73 -10.42 3.71
CA ILE A 71 7.05 -9.00 3.54
C ILE A 71 5.77 -8.17 3.51
N VAL A 72 5.88 -6.89 3.82
CA VAL A 72 4.77 -5.93 3.73
C VAL A 72 5.04 -5.00 2.55
N THR A 73 4.04 -4.78 1.70
CA THR A 73 4.14 -3.93 0.51
C THR A 73 2.83 -3.20 0.24
N TYR A 74 2.91 -2.02 -0.36
CA TYR A 74 1.75 -1.29 -0.90
C TYR A 74 1.32 -1.79 -2.29
N GLN A 75 2.15 -2.59 -2.96
CA GLN A 75 1.89 -3.07 -4.32
C GLN A 75 1.20 -4.44 -4.28
N ALA A 76 -0.12 -4.46 -4.47
CA ALA A 76 -0.93 -5.70 -4.43
C ALA A 76 -0.53 -6.74 -5.50
N THR A 77 0.11 -6.30 -6.58
CA THR A 77 0.53 -7.10 -7.74
C THR A 77 1.97 -7.62 -7.65
N LEU A 78 2.73 -7.22 -6.63
CA LEU A 78 4.17 -7.52 -6.53
C LEU A 78 4.47 -9.03 -6.57
N ALA A 79 3.65 -9.84 -5.89
CA ALA A 79 3.80 -11.29 -5.92
C ALA A 79 3.62 -11.87 -7.32
N ALA A 80 2.64 -11.37 -8.08
CA ALA A 80 2.39 -11.81 -9.46
C ALA A 80 3.56 -11.43 -10.36
N GLU A 81 4.04 -10.19 -10.26
CA GLU A 81 5.18 -9.67 -11.03
C GLU A 81 6.44 -10.51 -10.80
N GLN A 82 6.79 -10.78 -9.54
CA GLN A 82 8.03 -11.50 -9.21
C GLN A 82 7.95 -13.00 -9.51
N VAL A 83 6.75 -13.60 -9.43
CA VAL A 83 6.52 -14.98 -9.86
C VAL A 83 6.64 -15.11 -11.37
N GLU A 84 6.08 -14.17 -12.12
CA GLU A 84 6.19 -14.15 -13.59
C GLU A 84 7.63 -13.93 -14.05
N ALA A 85 8.37 -13.05 -13.36
CA ALA A 85 9.79 -12.82 -13.61
C ALA A 85 10.68 -14.03 -13.24
N GLY A 86 10.12 -15.05 -12.57
CA GLY A 86 10.87 -16.23 -12.09
C GLY A 86 11.83 -15.91 -10.94
N VAL A 87 11.65 -14.77 -10.27
CA VAL A 87 12.46 -14.32 -9.14
C VAL A 87 11.96 -14.96 -7.85
N TRP A 88 10.64 -15.06 -7.68
CA TRP A 88 10.02 -15.67 -6.49
C TRP A 88 9.40 -17.05 -6.78
N PRO A 89 9.29 -17.94 -5.77
CA PRO A 89 8.65 -19.23 -5.93
C PRO A 89 7.20 -19.09 -6.44
N SER A 90 6.75 -19.98 -7.33
CA SER A 90 5.40 -19.95 -7.91
C SER A 90 4.26 -20.13 -6.90
N THR A 91 4.57 -20.50 -5.66
CA THR A 91 3.63 -20.61 -4.54
C THR A 91 3.42 -19.28 -3.80
N THR A 92 4.17 -18.23 -4.17
CA THR A 92 4.08 -16.91 -3.55
C THR A 92 2.77 -16.24 -3.93
N LYS A 93 2.08 -15.66 -2.95
CA LYS A 93 0.81 -14.97 -3.14
C LYS A 93 0.71 -13.79 -2.20
N ALA A 94 0.00 -12.76 -2.62
CA ALA A 94 -0.39 -11.66 -1.75
C ALA A 94 -1.39 -12.15 -0.69
N TYR A 95 -1.29 -11.57 0.51
CA TYR A 95 -2.22 -11.80 1.61
C TYR A 95 -2.82 -10.47 2.06
N LEU A 96 -4.14 -10.43 2.22
CA LEU A 96 -4.87 -9.28 2.71
C LEU A 96 -5.16 -9.41 4.20
N MET A 97 -5.13 -8.29 4.92
CA MET A 97 -5.70 -8.22 6.27
C MET A 97 -7.23 -8.09 6.12
N THR A 98 -7.96 -9.14 6.52
CA THR A 98 -9.41 -9.28 6.27
C THR A 98 -10.30 -9.25 7.51
N SER A 99 -9.73 -9.43 8.71
CA SER A 99 -10.48 -9.45 9.98
C SER A 99 -10.85 -8.04 10.40
N GLN A 100 -12.08 -7.75 10.80
CA GLN A 100 -12.44 -6.43 11.36
C GLN A 100 -12.09 -6.35 12.86
N PRO A 101 -11.61 -5.21 13.39
CA PRO A 101 -11.49 -3.89 12.75
C PRO A 101 -10.23 -3.70 11.88
N ASP A 102 -9.49 -4.77 11.63
CA ASP A 102 -8.35 -4.77 10.71
C ASP A 102 -8.84 -4.64 9.26
N GLY A 103 -7.91 -4.21 8.41
CA GLY A 103 -8.15 -4.04 7.00
C GLY A 103 -6.85 -3.77 6.28
N THR A 104 -6.92 -3.78 4.97
CA THR A 104 -5.76 -3.49 4.12
C THR A 104 -5.76 -2.01 3.77
N ILE A 105 -4.68 -1.30 4.09
CA ILE A 105 -4.57 0.12 3.79
C ILE A 105 -4.68 0.30 2.28
N SER A 106 -5.54 1.22 1.86
CA SER A 106 -5.70 1.61 0.46
C SER A 106 -5.40 3.09 0.30
N ASN A 107 -4.63 3.39 -0.74
CA ASN A 107 -4.36 4.74 -1.19
C ASN A 107 -4.53 4.83 -2.71
N THR A 108 -4.55 6.06 -3.20
CA THR A 108 -4.63 6.37 -4.63
C THR A 108 -3.48 7.28 -4.98
N ASN A 109 -2.79 6.98 -6.08
CA ASN A 109 -1.77 7.87 -6.62
C ASN A 109 -2.42 8.98 -7.45
N PHE A 110 -1.96 10.22 -7.26
CA PHE A 110 -2.48 11.39 -7.97
C PHE A 110 -1.35 12.12 -8.70
N VAL A 111 -1.71 12.78 -9.80
CA VAL A 111 -0.85 13.75 -10.48
C VAL A 111 -1.42 15.15 -10.30
N ALA A 112 -0.56 16.11 -9.99
CA ALA A 112 -0.95 17.50 -9.76
C ALA A 112 -0.07 18.45 -10.60
N ILE A 113 -0.66 19.58 -11.01
CA ILE A 113 0.06 20.67 -11.68
C ILE A 113 0.25 21.80 -10.66
N PRO A 114 1.49 22.07 -10.18
CA PRO A 114 1.74 23.15 -9.24
C PRO A 114 1.31 24.52 -9.80
N ILE A 115 0.86 25.42 -8.92
CA ILE A 115 0.42 26.77 -9.32
C ILE A 115 1.53 27.57 -10.02
N ASN A 116 2.79 27.29 -9.69
CA ASN A 116 3.99 27.90 -10.25
C ASN A 116 4.62 27.09 -11.41
N ALA A 117 3.95 26.06 -11.94
CA ALA A 117 4.48 25.28 -13.05
C ALA A 117 4.74 26.19 -14.28
N PRO A 118 5.95 26.14 -14.87
CA PRO A 118 6.34 27.03 -15.98
C PRO A 118 5.63 26.68 -17.30
N HIS A 119 5.14 25.44 -17.45
CA HIS A 119 4.54 24.92 -18.68
C HIS A 119 3.19 24.23 -18.44
N LYS A 120 2.23 24.93 -17.81
CA LYS A 120 0.91 24.36 -17.44
C LYS A 120 0.20 23.63 -18.58
N ALA A 121 0.20 24.19 -19.79
CA ALA A 121 -0.46 23.58 -20.95
C ALA A 121 0.17 22.22 -21.32
N ALA A 122 1.49 22.13 -21.33
CA ALA A 122 2.19 20.86 -21.58
C ALA A 122 1.92 19.85 -20.46
N SER A 123 1.89 20.30 -19.19
CA SER A 123 1.55 19.44 -18.05
C SER A 123 0.13 18.87 -18.15
N MET A 124 -0.85 19.63 -18.66
CA MET A 124 -2.21 19.13 -18.91
C MET A 124 -2.24 18.04 -19.99
N VAL A 125 -1.41 18.15 -21.04
CA VAL A 125 -1.30 17.11 -22.07
C VAL A 125 -0.80 15.79 -21.46
N VAL A 126 0.22 15.85 -20.60
CA VAL A 126 0.70 14.68 -19.86
C VAL A 126 -0.38 14.12 -18.94
N GLY A 127 -1.10 14.98 -18.21
CA GLY A 127 -2.22 14.55 -17.36
C GLY A 127 -3.31 13.82 -18.15
N ASN A 128 -3.68 14.33 -19.33
CA ASN A 128 -4.65 13.67 -20.21
C ASN A 128 -4.14 12.31 -20.70
N TYR A 129 -2.87 12.23 -21.10
CA TYR A 129 -2.25 10.96 -21.51
C TYR A 129 -2.28 9.92 -20.38
N LEU A 130 -1.90 10.31 -19.17
CA LEU A 130 -1.97 9.43 -17.99
C LEU A 130 -3.41 9.05 -17.61
N GLY A 131 -4.40 9.83 -18.02
CA GLY A 131 -5.82 9.51 -17.83
C GLY A 131 -6.41 8.62 -18.92
N HIS A 132 -5.71 8.39 -20.04
CA HIS A 132 -6.20 7.51 -21.10
C HIS A 132 -6.23 6.06 -20.62
N MET A 133 -7.29 5.34 -20.99
CA MET A 133 -7.46 3.92 -20.62
C MET A 133 -6.28 3.06 -21.07
N GLU A 134 -5.72 3.30 -22.25
CA GLU A 134 -4.52 2.62 -22.73
C GLU A 134 -3.35 2.78 -21.75
N SER A 135 -3.08 4.00 -21.28
CA SER A 135 -2.02 4.28 -20.30
C SER A 135 -2.33 3.68 -18.94
N ILE A 136 -3.60 3.63 -18.53
CA ILE A 136 -4.01 3.02 -17.27
C ILE A 136 -3.82 1.49 -17.31
N ILE A 137 -4.30 0.82 -18.35
CA ILE A 137 -4.16 -0.63 -18.52
C ILE A 137 -2.69 -1.01 -18.66
N ALA A 138 -1.90 -0.28 -19.45
CA ALA A 138 -0.47 -0.54 -19.60
C ALA A 138 0.31 -0.42 -18.28
N ARG A 139 -0.13 0.42 -17.34
CA ARG A 139 0.47 0.52 -16.00
C ARG A 139 -0.04 -0.55 -15.04
N PHE A 140 -1.30 -0.97 -15.20
CA PHE A 140 -1.92 -2.00 -14.38
C PHE A 140 -1.37 -3.39 -14.70
N ASP A 141 -1.09 -3.66 -15.96
CA ASP A 141 -0.51 -4.94 -16.40
C ASP A 141 0.99 -5.00 -16.03
N PRO A 142 1.40 -5.85 -15.07
CA PRO A 142 2.83 -6.01 -14.75
C PRO A 142 3.58 -6.78 -15.83
N LYS A 143 2.88 -7.45 -16.77
CA LYS A 143 3.52 -8.26 -17.80
C LYS A 143 4.38 -7.43 -18.73
N GLY A 144 5.46 -8.03 -19.22
CA GLY A 144 6.32 -7.45 -20.26
C GLY A 144 7.24 -6.30 -19.79
N GLY A 145 7.31 -6.01 -18.48
CA GLY A 145 8.29 -5.09 -17.90
C GLY A 145 8.09 -3.61 -18.24
N HIS A 146 6.89 -3.24 -18.68
CA HIS A 146 6.52 -1.86 -19.00
C HIS A 146 5.53 -1.26 -18.00
N GLY A 147 4.70 -2.09 -17.39
CA GLY A 147 3.87 -1.71 -16.26
C GLY A 147 4.54 -2.06 -14.94
N TRP A 148 4.06 -1.40 -13.89
CA TRP A 148 4.47 -1.55 -12.50
C TRP A 148 3.31 -2.06 -11.63
N GLY A 149 2.33 -2.73 -12.27
CA GLY A 149 1.23 -3.38 -11.57
C GLY A 149 0.29 -2.44 -10.81
N ALA A 150 0.19 -1.17 -11.20
CA ALA A 150 -0.57 -0.16 -10.48
C ALA A 150 -2.07 -0.39 -10.63
N LEU A 151 -2.76 -0.64 -9.52
CA LEU A 151 -4.21 -0.80 -9.51
C LEU A 151 -4.90 0.43 -10.10
N PRO A 152 -5.82 0.26 -11.06
CA PRO A 152 -6.41 1.40 -11.73
C PRO A 152 -7.53 2.00 -10.88
N ALA A 153 -7.57 3.33 -10.82
CA ALA A 153 -8.69 4.07 -10.23
C ALA A 153 -9.82 4.25 -11.26
N LEU A 154 -10.34 3.14 -11.79
CA LEU A 154 -11.43 3.11 -12.76
C LEU A 154 -12.53 2.14 -12.33
N ASP A 155 -13.76 2.42 -12.74
CA ASP A 155 -14.86 1.46 -12.66
C ASP A 155 -14.92 0.64 -13.96
N PRO A 156 -14.53 -0.64 -13.93
CA PRO A 156 -14.51 -1.47 -15.13
C PRO A 156 -15.92 -1.80 -15.64
N ALA A 157 -16.94 -1.64 -14.79
CA ALA A 157 -18.34 -1.81 -15.15
C ALA A 157 -18.99 -0.53 -15.70
N SER A 158 -18.23 0.59 -15.77
CA SER A 158 -18.75 1.83 -16.32
C SER A 158 -19.12 1.71 -17.79
N SER A 159 -20.16 2.44 -18.22
CA SER A 159 -20.58 2.49 -19.63
C SER A 159 -19.46 2.95 -20.57
N GLN A 160 -18.56 3.80 -20.08
CA GLN A 160 -17.40 4.28 -20.83
C GLN A 160 -16.39 3.14 -21.08
N ALA A 161 -16.10 2.31 -20.08
CA ALA A 161 -15.22 1.16 -20.22
C ALA A 161 -15.84 0.10 -21.16
N ALA A 162 -17.14 -0.15 -21.03
CA ALA A 162 -17.86 -1.09 -21.88
C ALA A 162 -17.93 -0.62 -23.35
N TYR A 163 -18.25 0.66 -23.60
CA TYR A 163 -18.36 1.20 -24.96
C TYR A 163 -17.03 1.17 -25.72
N SER A 164 -15.92 1.38 -25.00
CA SER A 164 -14.58 1.43 -25.59
C SER A 164 -13.93 0.04 -25.75
N GLY A 165 -14.50 -1.01 -25.16
CA GLY A 165 -13.93 -2.36 -25.14
C GLY A 165 -12.77 -2.55 -24.14
N TRP A 166 -12.44 -1.53 -23.34
CA TRP A 166 -11.36 -1.61 -22.36
C TRP A 166 -11.68 -2.52 -21.18
N ASN A 167 -12.96 -2.85 -20.95
CA ASN A 167 -13.36 -3.86 -19.97
C ASN A 167 -12.74 -5.23 -20.28
N THR A 168 -12.66 -5.65 -21.55
CA THR A 168 -12.03 -6.92 -21.92
C THR A 168 -10.53 -6.93 -21.64
N ALA A 169 -9.83 -5.82 -21.88
CA ALA A 169 -8.41 -5.70 -21.55
C ALA A 169 -8.18 -5.75 -20.03
N PHE A 170 -9.03 -5.07 -19.27
CA PHE A 170 -9.00 -5.12 -17.80
C PHE A 170 -9.25 -6.53 -17.27
N GLU A 171 -10.26 -7.23 -17.79
CA GLU A 171 -10.58 -8.62 -17.44
C GLU A 171 -9.42 -9.56 -17.77
N ALA A 172 -8.73 -9.36 -18.89
CA ALA A 172 -7.57 -10.16 -19.26
C ALA A 172 -6.42 -10.01 -18.26
N VAL A 173 -6.10 -8.77 -17.85
CA VAL A 173 -5.08 -8.53 -16.81
C VAL A 173 -5.51 -9.15 -15.48
N CYS A 174 -6.78 -9.04 -15.09
CA CYS A 174 -7.27 -9.66 -13.86
C CYS A 174 -7.18 -11.19 -13.90
N ALA A 175 -7.47 -11.80 -15.04
CA ALA A 175 -7.34 -13.25 -15.23
C ALA A 175 -5.88 -13.71 -15.11
N ASP A 176 -4.95 -12.90 -15.62
CA ASP A 176 -3.51 -13.15 -15.54
C ASP A 176 -2.96 -13.05 -14.11
N LEU A 177 -3.53 -12.16 -13.30
CA LEU A 177 -3.19 -11.97 -11.89
C LEU A 177 -3.83 -13.02 -10.96
N ALA A 178 -4.75 -13.84 -11.47
CA ALA A 178 -5.55 -14.74 -10.65
C ALA A 178 -4.70 -15.76 -9.89
N GLY A 179 -4.92 -15.84 -8.57
CA GLY A 179 -4.24 -16.79 -7.69
C GLY A 179 -2.90 -16.31 -7.12
N THR A 180 -2.33 -15.22 -7.63
CA THR A 180 -1.09 -14.61 -7.11
C THR A 180 -1.33 -13.23 -6.50
N ALA A 181 -2.24 -12.43 -7.08
CA ALA A 181 -2.71 -11.17 -6.52
C ALA A 181 -4.17 -11.29 -6.04
N PRO A 182 -4.62 -10.44 -5.08
CA PRO A 182 -6.00 -10.41 -4.65
C PRO A 182 -6.86 -9.78 -5.75
N THR A 183 -8.13 -10.19 -5.82
CA THR A 183 -9.09 -9.61 -6.75
C THR A 183 -9.41 -8.16 -6.39
N VAL A 184 -9.89 -7.38 -7.37
CA VAL A 184 -10.36 -6.01 -7.12
C VAL A 184 -11.53 -5.98 -6.13
N GLU A 185 -12.38 -7.01 -6.12
CA GLU A 185 -13.47 -7.13 -5.15
C GLU A 185 -12.96 -7.38 -3.73
N GLU A 186 -11.97 -8.26 -3.54
CA GLU A 186 -11.35 -8.49 -2.23
C GLU A 186 -10.65 -7.23 -1.72
N LEU A 187 -9.91 -6.54 -2.58
CA LEU A 187 -9.26 -5.27 -2.27
C LEU A 187 -10.30 -4.20 -1.88
N ALA A 188 -11.39 -4.09 -2.63
CA ALA A 188 -12.46 -3.12 -2.36
C ALA A 188 -13.20 -3.44 -1.05
N THR A 189 -13.44 -4.72 -0.77
CA THR A 189 -14.15 -5.20 0.43
C THR A 189 -13.32 -4.97 1.70
N HIS A 190 -12.01 -5.18 1.64
CA HIS A 190 -11.13 -5.14 2.82
C HIS A 190 -10.35 -3.84 2.97
N ARG A 191 -10.57 -2.84 2.11
CA ARG A 191 -9.84 -1.58 2.19
C ARG A 191 -10.17 -0.79 3.45
N VAL A 192 -9.15 -0.17 4.02
CA VAL A 192 -9.28 0.90 5.02
C VAL A 192 -8.53 2.14 4.54
N GLY A 193 -9.10 3.31 4.80
CA GLY A 193 -8.48 4.58 4.41
C GLY A 193 -7.27 4.90 5.28
N GLU A 194 -6.33 5.68 4.76
CA GLU A 194 -5.22 6.20 5.56
C GLU A 194 -5.70 7.19 6.63
N LEU A 195 -4.94 7.29 7.72
CA LEU A 195 -5.19 8.31 8.73
C LEU A 195 -4.91 9.70 8.16
N HIS A 196 -5.57 10.72 8.73
CA HIS A 196 -5.23 12.10 8.43
C HIS A 196 -3.73 12.36 8.73
N SER A 197 -3.07 13.18 7.90
CA SER A 197 -1.61 13.38 7.95
C SER A 197 -1.08 13.85 9.30
N SER A 198 -1.86 14.61 10.07
CA SER A 198 -1.50 15.03 11.42
C SER A 198 -1.26 13.86 12.40
N TYR A 199 -1.94 12.73 12.21
CA TYR A 199 -1.64 11.51 12.97
C TYR A 199 -0.31 10.89 12.55
N ILE A 200 0.05 10.95 11.27
CA ILE A 200 1.32 10.39 10.77
C ILE A 200 2.51 11.13 11.39
N THR A 201 2.42 12.47 11.49
CA THR A 201 3.43 13.28 12.19
C THR A 201 3.62 12.81 13.64
N GLN A 202 2.53 12.62 14.38
CA GLN A 202 2.58 12.17 15.77
C GLN A 202 3.08 10.72 15.90
N ILE A 203 2.63 9.81 15.02
CA ILE A 203 3.06 8.42 14.96
C ILE A 203 4.57 8.33 14.73
N ASN A 204 5.13 9.15 13.84
CA ASN A 204 6.58 9.15 13.59
C ASN A 204 7.37 9.61 14.82
N ALA A 205 6.89 10.64 15.53
CA ALA A 205 7.50 11.10 16.77
C ALA A 205 7.45 10.04 17.88
N ASP A 206 6.30 9.37 18.02
CA ASP A 206 6.11 8.31 19.01
C ASP A 206 6.86 7.02 18.65
N TRP A 207 6.96 6.67 17.38
CA TRP A 207 7.83 5.58 16.91
C TRP A 207 9.27 5.84 17.33
N ALA A 208 9.77 7.06 17.09
CA ALA A 208 11.12 7.45 17.50
C ALA A 208 11.30 7.26 19.01
N LYS A 209 10.29 7.59 19.81
CA LYS A 209 10.34 7.56 21.28
C LYS A 209 10.16 6.16 21.91
N TYR A 210 9.21 5.38 21.42
CA TYR A 210 8.76 4.14 22.07
C TYR A 210 9.26 2.86 21.40
N VAL A 211 9.77 2.95 20.16
CA VAL A 211 10.25 1.80 19.39
C VAL A 211 11.73 1.98 19.03
N HIS A 212 12.09 3.10 18.39
CA HIS A 212 13.44 3.30 17.85
C HIS A 212 14.49 3.73 18.90
N ALA A 213 14.14 4.53 19.92
CA ALA A 213 15.11 5.10 20.86
C ALA A 213 15.63 4.13 21.94
N ARG A 214 15.63 2.82 21.69
CA ARG A 214 16.18 1.85 22.65
C ARG A 214 17.71 1.96 22.68
N PRO A 215 18.34 2.09 23.87
CA PRO A 215 19.79 1.96 23.99
C PRO A 215 20.21 0.54 23.61
N GLU A 216 21.36 0.44 22.93
CA GLU A 216 22.09 -0.83 22.73
C GLU A 216 22.37 -1.56 24.04
#